data_AF-A0A838R284-F1
#
_entry.id   AF-A0A838R284-F1
#
_cell.length_a   1.000
_cell.length_b   1.000
_cell.length_c   1.000
_cell.angle_alpha   90.00
_cell.angle_beta   90.00
_cell.angle_gamma   90.00
#
_symmetry.space_group_name_H-M   'P 1'
#
loop_
_entity.id
_entity.type
_entity.pdbx_description
1 polymer ?
#
loop_
_entity_poly.entity_id
_entity_poly.type
_entity_poly.pdbx_seq_one_letter_code
_entity_poly.pdbx_strand_id
1 'polypeptide(L)'
;MFSRLFPLVLMTVSLLLGCGKTAPPPVDRTAIEDVAGWRQLYIASHGRKPPADEAAFLDFVEAKMKERGQEFDRAKFLVSPRDGQKYVVQYGKELATLGADSVVVHEKEGYGGKILVAYQMGRSAEIDAAELPTLLPSKP
;
A
#
# COMPACT_ATOMS: atom_id res chain seq x y z
N MET A 1 -26.20 8.07 -60.17
CA MET A 1 -26.40 9.48 -59.73
C MET A 1 -26.75 9.46 -58.26
N PHE A 2 -26.17 10.42 -57.53
CA PHE A 2 -26.14 10.64 -56.09
C PHE A 2 -27.43 10.38 -55.28
N SER A 3 -27.28 9.83 -54.08
CA SER A 3 -27.62 10.58 -52.86
C SER A 3 -27.07 9.90 -51.60
N ARG A 4 -26.14 10.60 -50.97
CA ARG A 4 -25.68 10.40 -49.58
C ARG A 4 -26.65 11.14 -48.66
N LEU A 5 -27.08 10.51 -47.57
CA LEU A 5 -27.72 11.19 -46.43
C LEU A 5 -27.31 10.48 -45.12
N PHE A 6 -26.17 10.91 -44.56
CA PHE A 6 -26.00 11.12 -43.11
C PHE A 6 -26.84 12.35 -42.73
N PRO A 7 -27.30 12.62 -41.48
CA PRO A 7 -26.77 12.16 -40.18
C PRO A 7 -27.85 11.89 -39.09
N LEU A 8 -27.49 11.42 -37.90
CA LEU A 8 -27.72 12.12 -36.61
C LEU A 8 -27.16 11.24 -35.48
N VAL A 9 -26.06 11.71 -34.93
CA VAL A 9 -25.35 11.17 -33.78
C VAL A 9 -26.23 11.35 -32.54
N LEU A 10 -26.80 10.26 -32.01
CA LEU A 10 -27.43 10.27 -30.69
C LEU A 10 -26.33 10.02 -29.65
N MET A 11 -25.63 11.12 -29.30
CA MET A 11 -24.63 11.19 -28.25
C MET A 11 -25.31 10.89 -26.92
N THR A 12 -25.28 9.62 -26.52
CA THR A 12 -25.90 9.12 -25.29
C THR A 12 -25.09 9.68 -24.12
N VAL A 13 -25.67 10.67 -23.45
CA VAL A 13 -25.15 11.32 -22.26
C VAL A 13 -24.77 10.25 -21.24
N SER A 14 -23.46 10.04 -21.09
CA SER A 14 -22.88 9.24 -20.03
C SER A 14 -23.11 9.97 -18.72
N LEU A 15 -24.26 9.70 -18.10
CA LEU A 15 -24.46 9.89 -16.67
C LEU A 15 -23.49 8.93 -15.98
N LEU A 16 -22.25 9.39 -15.85
CA LEU A 16 -21.34 8.99 -14.81
C LEU A 16 -22.05 9.29 -13.49
N LEU A 17 -22.90 8.36 -13.07
CA LEU A 17 -23.21 8.12 -11.68
C LEU A 17 -21.86 7.88 -11.02
N GLY A 18 -21.23 8.97 -10.61
CA GLY A 18 -20.12 8.93 -9.69
C GLY A 18 -20.66 8.21 -8.48
N CYS A 19 -20.23 6.95 -8.31
CA CYS A 19 -20.32 6.25 -7.04
C CYS A 19 -19.81 7.23 -5.99
N GLY A 20 -20.75 7.82 -5.25
CA GLY A 20 -20.47 8.67 -4.11
C GLY A 20 -19.66 7.80 -3.17
N LYS A 21 -18.35 8.05 -3.13
CA LYS A 21 -17.50 7.50 -2.09
C LYS A 21 -18.15 7.94 -0.79
N THR A 22 -18.57 6.95 -0.01
CA THR A 22 -19.09 7.06 1.35
C THR A 22 -18.15 7.91 2.20
N ALA A 23 -18.53 8.28 3.43
CA ALA A 23 -17.59 8.99 4.30
C ALA A 23 -16.24 8.24 4.35
N PRO A 24 -15.10 8.95 4.31
CA PRO A 24 -13.79 8.31 4.32
C PRO A 24 -13.69 7.36 5.51
N PRO A 25 -13.21 6.13 5.31
CA PRO A 25 -12.97 5.23 6.42
C PRO A 25 -12.01 5.94 7.39
N PRO A 26 -12.19 5.78 8.71
CA PRO A 26 -11.29 6.37 9.68
C PRO A 26 -9.86 5.97 9.33
N VAL A 27 -8.94 6.94 9.42
CA VAL A 27 -7.53 6.72 9.15
C VAL A 27 -6.93 5.96 10.34
N ASP A 28 -7.20 4.67 10.40
CA ASP A 28 -6.52 3.78 11.33
C ASP A 28 -5.11 3.50 10.78
N ARG A 29 -4.13 4.12 11.43
CA ARG A 29 -2.72 4.00 11.10
C ARG A 29 -2.08 2.75 11.69
N THR A 30 -2.74 2.15 12.69
CA THR A 30 -2.19 1.04 13.46
C THR A 30 -1.80 -0.13 12.56
N ALA A 31 -2.66 -0.47 11.59
CA ALA A 31 -2.40 -1.59 10.70
C ALA A 31 -1.14 -1.40 9.83
N ILE A 32 -0.98 -0.23 9.19
CA ILE A 32 0.19 0.01 8.33
C ILE A 32 1.48 0.19 9.16
N GLU A 33 1.36 0.79 10.35
CA GLU A 33 2.48 0.97 11.28
C GLU A 33 2.94 -0.36 11.86
N ASP A 34 2.02 -1.29 12.16
CA ASP A 34 2.35 -2.63 12.60
C ASP A 34 3.10 -3.40 11.51
N VAL A 35 2.65 -3.36 10.25
CA VAL A 35 3.36 -3.96 9.12
C VAL A 35 4.77 -3.38 8.98
N ALA A 36 4.93 -2.06 9.07
CA ALA A 36 6.24 -1.42 9.01
C ALA A 36 7.14 -1.79 10.21
N GLY A 37 6.57 -1.86 11.41
CA GLY A 37 7.26 -2.25 12.64
C GLY A 37 7.76 -3.70 12.59
N TRP A 38 6.93 -4.63 12.11
CA TRP A 38 7.32 -6.02 11.90
C TRP A 38 8.44 -6.15 10.86
N ARG A 39 8.37 -5.37 9.78
CA ARG A 39 9.44 -5.33 8.78
C ARG A 39 10.74 -4.79 9.39
N GLN A 40 10.67 -3.75 10.21
CA GLN A 40 11.83 -3.23 10.93
C GLN A 40 12.42 -4.28 11.89
N LEU A 41 11.57 -5.03 12.58
CA LEU A 41 12.01 -6.12 13.45
C LEU A 41 12.65 -7.27 12.67
N TYR A 42 12.13 -7.61 11.50
CA TYR A 42 12.76 -8.57 10.58
C TYR A 42 14.19 -8.14 10.27
N ILE A 43 14.34 -6.89 9.83
CA ILE A 43 15.62 -6.28 9.47
C ILE A 43 16.62 -6.33 10.64
N ALA A 44 16.15 -5.97 11.84
CA ALA A 44 16.97 -6.02 13.05
C ALA A 44 17.44 -7.45 13.37
N SER A 45 16.60 -8.45 13.08
CA SER A 45 16.87 -9.87 13.35
C SER A 45 17.71 -10.55 12.27
N HIS A 46 17.80 -9.98 11.06
CA HIS A 46 18.46 -10.59 9.89
C HIS A 46 19.68 -9.79 9.40
N GLY A 47 20.42 -9.17 10.33
CA GLY A 47 21.68 -8.50 10.00
C GLY A 47 21.51 -7.32 9.05
N ARG A 48 20.44 -6.52 9.24
CA ARG A 48 20.08 -5.36 8.40
C ARG A 48 19.68 -5.71 6.96
N LYS A 49 19.27 -6.95 6.70
CA LYS A 49 18.73 -7.35 5.40
C LYS A 49 17.19 -7.27 5.43
N PRO A 50 16.55 -6.69 4.40
CA PRO A 50 15.10 -6.75 4.27
C PRO A 50 14.65 -8.19 4.01
N PRO A 51 13.36 -8.50 4.19
CA PRO A 51 12.80 -9.75 3.70
C PRO A 51 13.00 -9.87 2.18
N ALA A 52 13.35 -11.06 1.71
CA ALA A 52 13.59 -11.32 0.29
C ALA A 52 12.31 -11.13 -0.54
N ASP A 53 11.18 -11.56 0.03
CA ASP A 53 9.85 -11.48 -0.54
C ASP A 53 8.80 -11.47 0.58
N GLU A 54 7.54 -11.48 0.16
CA GLU A 54 6.39 -11.49 1.06
C GLU A 54 6.27 -12.77 1.89
N ALA A 55 6.58 -13.93 1.31
CA ALA A 55 6.45 -15.20 2.01
C ALA A 55 7.44 -15.26 3.18
N ALA A 56 8.70 -14.90 2.93
CA ALA A 56 9.73 -14.79 3.96
C ALA A 56 9.36 -13.80 5.06
N PHE A 57 8.67 -12.70 4.71
CA PHE A 57 8.21 -11.74 5.69
C PHE A 57 7.08 -12.29 6.57
N LEU A 58 6.04 -12.86 5.95
CA LEU A 58 4.90 -13.43 6.67
C LEU A 58 5.31 -14.61 7.56
N ASP A 59 6.20 -15.48 7.08
CA ASP A 59 6.72 -16.62 7.85
C ASP A 59 7.43 -16.15 9.13
N PHE A 60 8.20 -15.06 9.04
CA PHE A 60 8.85 -14.46 10.20
C PHE A 60 7.85 -13.89 11.20
N VAL A 61 6.86 -13.12 10.74
CA VAL A 61 5.84 -12.53 11.62
C VAL A 61 5.04 -13.63 12.31
N GLU A 62 4.61 -14.63 11.57
CA GLU A 62 3.88 -15.79 12.09
C GLU A 62 4.68 -16.53 13.16
N ALA A 63 5.96 -16.82 12.90
CA ALA A 63 6.83 -17.46 13.88
C ALA A 63 6.95 -16.62 15.17
N LYS A 64 7.12 -15.30 15.06
CA LYS A 64 7.26 -14.41 16.21
C LYS A 64 5.96 -14.20 16.99
N MET A 65 4.82 -14.12 16.31
CA MET A 65 3.52 -14.08 16.98
C MET A 65 3.27 -15.39 17.74
N LYS A 66 3.59 -16.54 17.13
CA LYS A 66 3.47 -17.86 17.76
C LYS A 66 4.36 -17.99 19.00
N GLU A 67 5.62 -17.53 18.93
CA GLU A 67 6.52 -17.48 20.09
C GLU A 67 5.93 -16.66 21.25
N ARG A 68 5.12 -15.64 20.95
CA ARG A 68 4.42 -14.78 21.92
C ARG A 68 3.05 -15.30 22.35
N GLY A 69 2.62 -16.45 21.83
CA GLY A 69 1.27 -16.99 22.09
C GLY A 69 0.15 -16.14 21.49
N GLN A 70 0.43 -15.35 20.45
CA GLN A 70 -0.53 -14.49 19.77
C GLN A 70 -1.06 -15.18 18.50
N GLU A 71 -2.36 -15.05 18.25
CA GLU A 71 -2.97 -15.49 17.00
C GLU A 71 -2.50 -14.58 15.84
N PHE A 72 -2.26 -15.18 14.68
CA PHE A 72 -1.83 -14.46 13.48
C PHE A 72 -2.72 -14.81 12.29
N ASP A 73 -3.48 -13.83 11.79
CA ASP A 73 -4.25 -13.97 10.57
C ASP A 73 -3.41 -13.53 9.36
N ARG A 74 -2.75 -14.51 8.75
CA ARG A 74 -1.89 -14.31 7.57
C ARG A 74 -2.62 -13.67 6.40
N ALA A 75 -3.92 -13.94 6.23
CA ALA A 75 -4.70 -13.43 5.10
C ALA A 75 -5.02 -11.95 5.25
N LYS A 76 -5.17 -11.46 6.48
CA LYS A 76 -5.53 -10.07 6.77
C LYS A 76 -4.34 -9.16 7.07
N PHE A 77 -3.22 -9.70 7.54
CA PHE A 77 -2.10 -8.90 8.03
C PHE A 77 -1.58 -7.85 7.02
N LEU A 78 -1.59 -8.18 5.73
CA LEU A 78 -1.12 -7.27 4.67
C LEU A 78 -2.26 -6.54 3.94
N VAL A 79 -3.50 -6.58 4.44
CA VAL A 79 -4.64 -5.93 3.78
C VAL A 79 -4.92 -4.58 4.44
N SER A 80 -5.01 -3.51 3.64
CA SER A 80 -5.43 -2.21 4.14
C SER A 80 -6.92 -2.23 4.46
N PRO A 81 -7.33 -1.78 5.66
CA PRO A 81 -8.73 -1.64 5.99
C PRO A 81 -9.40 -0.46 5.24
N ARG A 82 -8.64 0.45 4.62
CA ARG A 82 -9.19 1.63 3.93
C ARG A 82 -9.55 1.36 2.48
N ASP A 83 -8.64 0.73 1.73
CA ASP A 83 -8.84 0.44 0.30
C ASP A 83 -9.17 -1.04 0.02
N GLY A 84 -9.10 -1.91 1.04
CA GLY A 84 -9.35 -3.35 0.92
C GLY A 84 -8.32 -4.09 0.08
N GLN A 85 -7.28 -3.39 -0.39
CA GLN A 85 -6.20 -3.95 -1.17
C GLN A 85 -5.05 -4.35 -0.27
N LYS A 86 -4.21 -5.22 -0.81
CA LYS A 86 -2.95 -5.53 -0.16
C LYS A 86 -2.03 -4.31 -0.15
N TYR A 87 -1.42 -4.02 1.00
CA TYR A 87 -0.32 -3.08 1.08
C TYR A 87 0.80 -3.47 0.14
N VAL A 88 1.42 -2.47 -0.47
CA VAL A 88 2.67 -2.62 -1.21
C VAL A 88 3.82 -2.47 -0.24
N VAL A 89 4.53 -3.56 0.01
CA VAL A 89 5.68 -3.61 0.91
C VAL A 89 6.97 -3.71 0.09
N GLN A 90 8.00 -2.97 0.48
CA GLN A 90 9.31 -3.05 -0.16
C GLN A 90 10.12 -4.24 0.36
N TYR A 91 10.32 -5.22 -0.52
CA TYR A 91 11.16 -6.40 -0.31
C TYR A 91 12.48 -6.31 -1.08
N GLY A 92 13.48 -7.11 -0.67
CA GLY A 92 14.70 -7.40 -1.43
C GLY A 92 15.71 -6.25 -1.65
N LYS A 93 15.32 -4.99 -1.53
CA LYS A 93 16.21 -3.83 -1.73
C LYS A 93 17.09 -3.59 -0.51
N GLU A 94 18.41 -3.72 -0.66
CA GLU A 94 19.37 -3.43 0.41
C GLU A 94 19.15 -2.04 1.02
N LEU A 95 19.09 -1.99 2.35
CA LEU A 95 18.84 -0.77 3.12
C LEU A 95 19.98 0.23 3.08
N ALA A 96 21.13 -0.12 2.51
CA ALA A 96 22.33 0.72 2.50
C ALA A 96 22.09 2.11 1.87
N THR A 97 20.99 2.28 1.13
CA THR A 97 20.57 3.53 0.48
C THR A 97 19.26 4.12 1.02
N LEU A 98 18.61 3.52 2.03
CA LEU A 98 17.31 3.98 2.52
C LEU A 98 17.46 4.79 3.83
N GLY A 99 17.09 6.07 3.77
CA GLY A 99 17.05 6.97 4.93
C GLY A 99 15.83 6.72 5.82
N ALA A 100 15.78 7.39 6.97
CA ALA A 100 14.66 7.33 7.91
C ALA A 100 13.30 7.69 7.26
N ASP A 101 13.32 8.57 6.26
CA ASP A 101 12.16 9.06 5.52
C ASP A 101 11.85 8.24 4.26
N SER A 102 12.48 7.09 4.07
CA SER A 102 12.14 6.20 2.98
C SER A 102 10.80 5.51 3.24
N VAL A 103 9.86 5.64 2.30
CA VAL A 103 8.58 4.90 2.30
C VAL A 103 8.87 3.42 2.04
N VAL A 104 8.36 2.54 2.90
CA VAL A 104 8.62 1.09 2.82
C VAL A 104 7.36 0.24 2.80
N VAL A 105 6.23 0.81 3.22
CA VAL A 105 4.90 0.23 3.07
C VAL A 105 3.97 1.34 2.58
N HIS A 106 3.09 1.06 1.64
CA HIS A 106 2.05 2.00 1.24
C HIS A 106 0.77 1.29 0.79
N GLU A 107 -0.35 2.01 0.83
CA GLU A 107 -1.59 1.57 0.19
C GLU A 107 -1.44 1.45 -1.32
N LYS A 108 -2.20 0.55 -1.92
CA LYS A 108 -2.14 0.33 -3.36
C LYS A 108 -2.95 1.38 -4.11
N GLU A 109 -4.16 1.65 -3.65
CA GLU A 109 -5.09 2.59 -4.28
C GLU A 109 -5.37 3.79 -3.39
N GLY A 110 -5.33 3.60 -2.07
CA GLY A 110 -5.64 4.64 -1.09
C GLY A 110 -7.10 5.05 -1.12
N TYR A 111 -7.41 6.22 -0.56
CA TYR A 111 -8.78 6.71 -0.44
C TYR A 111 -8.86 8.22 -0.69
N GLY A 112 -9.85 8.67 -1.46
CA GLY A 112 -10.10 10.11 -1.65
C GLY A 112 -8.95 10.90 -2.29
N GLY A 113 -8.11 10.25 -3.11
CA GLY A 113 -6.92 10.88 -3.71
C GLY A 113 -5.71 10.96 -2.77
N LYS A 114 -5.82 10.39 -1.57
CA LYS A 114 -4.74 10.28 -0.60
C LYS A 114 -4.28 8.83 -0.47
N ILE A 115 -3.02 8.63 -0.14
CA ILE A 115 -2.42 7.32 0.14
C ILE A 115 -1.82 7.35 1.55
N LEU A 116 -2.10 6.30 2.33
CA LEU A 116 -1.38 6.05 3.57
C LEU A 116 -0.04 5.37 3.27
N VAL A 117 1.03 5.91 3.84
CA VAL A 117 2.38 5.38 3.74
C VAL A 117 2.94 5.13 5.13
N ALA A 118 3.81 4.14 5.28
CA ALA A 118 4.66 3.97 6.44
C ALA A 118 6.14 3.95 6.02
N TYR A 119 6.93 4.64 6.82
CA TYR A 119 8.35 4.87 6.59
C TYR A 119 9.20 3.82 7.30
N GLN A 120 10.49 3.77 6.95
CA GLN A 120 11.46 2.82 7.49
C GLN A 120 11.55 2.83 9.03
N MET A 121 11.23 3.95 9.69
CA MET A 121 11.19 4.07 11.15
C MET A 121 9.84 3.69 11.80
N GLY A 122 8.89 3.15 11.03
CA GLY A 122 7.59 2.72 11.53
C GLY A 122 6.54 3.82 11.68
N ARG A 123 6.92 5.11 11.54
CA ARG A 123 5.94 6.22 11.48
C ARG A 123 5.10 6.12 10.20
N SER A 124 3.84 6.53 10.25
CA SER A 124 2.99 6.65 9.06
C SER A 124 2.56 8.08 8.78
N ALA A 125 2.22 8.35 7.51
CA ALA A 125 1.64 9.61 7.07
C ALA A 125 0.62 9.36 5.96
N GLU A 126 -0.33 10.27 5.85
CA GLU A 126 -1.22 10.35 4.71
C GLU A 126 -0.69 11.45 3.77
N ILE A 127 -0.49 11.10 2.51
CA ILE A 127 0.07 11.98 1.48
C ILE A 127 -0.87 12.08 0.30
N ASP A 128 -0.67 13.07 -0.57
CA ASP A 128 -1.34 13.08 -1.87
C ASP A 128 -0.86 11.89 -2.72
N ALA A 129 -1.78 11.18 -3.36
CA ALA A 129 -1.43 10.04 -4.21
C ALA A 129 -0.46 10.43 -5.35
N ALA A 130 -0.53 11.69 -5.80
CA ALA A 130 0.37 12.26 -6.79
C ALA A 130 1.82 12.46 -6.26
N GLU A 131 2.02 12.52 -4.94
CA GLU A 131 3.34 12.68 -4.33
C GLU A 131 4.07 11.34 -4.16
N LEU A 132 3.35 10.22 -4.07
CA LEU A 132 3.93 8.90 -3.84
C LEU A 132 5.11 8.57 -4.78
N PRO A 133 5.04 8.79 -6.11
CA PRO A 133 6.17 8.47 -6.99
C PRO A 133 7.45 9.23 -6.67
N THR A 134 7.36 10.40 -6.05
CA THR A 134 8.53 11.21 -5.65
C THR A 134 9.22 10.68 -4.39
N LEU A 135 8.49 9.92 -3.58
CA LEU A 135 8.95 9.36 -2.29
C LEU A 135 9.43 7.92 -2.42
N LEU A 136 9.08 7.24 -3.51
CA LEU A 136 9.56 5.90 -3.79
C LEU A 136 10.96 5.94 -4.39
N PRO A 137 11.88 5.06 -3.96
CA PRO A 137 13.20 4.97 -4.57
C PRO A 137 13.05 4.63 -6.04
N SER A 138 13.71 5.42 -6.90
CA SER A 138 13.75 5.21 -8.35
C SER A 138 14.05 3.75 -8.66
N LYS A 139 13.27 3.13 -9.54
CA LYS A 139 13.54 1.77 -10.01
C LYS A 139 14.87 1.80 -10.79
N PRO A 140 15.88 0.99 -10.44
CA PRO A 140 17.03 0.78 -11.33
C PRO A 140 16.61 0.06 -12.60
#